data_AF-A0A2Z6P4X1-F1
#
_entry.id   AF-A0A2Z6P4X1-F1
#
_cell.length_a   1.000
_cell.length_b   1.000
_cell.length_c   1.000
_cell.angle_alpha   90.00
_cell.angle_beta   90.00
_cell.angle_gamma   90.00
#
_symmetry.space_group_name_H-M   'P 1'
#
loop_
_entity.id
_entity.type
_entity.pdbx_description
1 polymer ?
#
loop_
_entity_poly.entity_id
_entity_poly.type
_entity_poly.pdbx_seq_one_letter_code
_entity_poly.pdbx_strand_id
1 'polypeptide(L)'
;MINHGSFKWREDHRKQIELDDDARNKFVKEQQVKKLEKDSAAIEDDLRIDETKVDESKQMDFAKVKKRVRTTDGGSTGTVRNLRIREDNAKYLLNSAHYYDPKSRSMREDPFPDADPNETFHLGDNRYRNSGQALEFKELNIYASQVFDKGQDVHLQATPSQAELLYKNFKATKEKLKSQTKEAIMEKYGNVANEDKLPRELLLGQSEMQVEYDRAGRIIKGQEIAIPRGKYEEDVYINNHTTVWGSWWKDHQWGFKCCKQTIHRSYCTGTAGIEAAKAASDLMTANMARH
;
A
#
# COMPACT_ATOMS: atom_id res chain seq x y z
N MET A 1 36.41 -27.54 5.63
CA MET A 1 35.34 -27.63 6.64
C MET A 1 35.12 -26.24 7.20
N ILE A 2 34.14 -25.50 6.68
CA ILE A 2 33.92 -24.08 7.02
C ILE A 2 32.92 -24.01 8.19
N ASN A 3 33.31 -23.32 9.25
CA ASN A 3 32.70 -23.25 10.58
C ASN A 3 31.16 -23.04 10.59
N HIS A 4 30.41 -24.11 10.83
CA HIS A 4 28.96 -24.07 11.11
C HIS A 4 28.61 -23.23 12.37
N GLY A 5 29.56 -22.97 13.28
CA GLY A 5 29.33 -22.15 14.47
C GLY A 5 29.12 -20.64 14.19
N SER A 6 29.72 -20.09 13.13
CA SER A 6 29.62 -18.66 12.80
C SER A 6 28.27 -18.28 12.16
N PHE A 7 27.61 -19.24 11.53
CA PHE A 7 26.31 -19.02 10.88
C PHE A 7 25.18 -19.02 11.92
N LYS A 8 25.24 -19.96 12.87
CA LYS A 8 24.28 -20.06 13.97
C LYS A 8 24.29 -18.82 14.88
N TRP A 9 25.46 -18.30 15.23
CA TRP A 9 25.57 -17.07 16.03
C TRP A 9 24.95 -15.84 15.33
N ARG A 10 25.11 -15.73 14.00
CA ARG A 10 24.52 -14.63 13.22
C ARG A 10 23.00 -14.74 13.10
N GLU A 11 22.45 -15.95 13.02
CA GLU A 11 21.00 -16.16 13.03
C GLU A 11 20.39 -15.89 14.41
N ASP A 12 21.04 -16.36 15.48
CA ASP A 12 20.56 -16.14 16.84
C ASP A 12 20.61 -14.64 17.22
N HIS A 13 21.66 -13.92 16.80
CA HIS A 13 21.77 -12.47 16.99
C HIS A 13 20.71 -11.70 16.19
N ARG A 14 20.36 -12.13 14.97
CA ARG A 14 19.26 -11.53 14.20
C ARG A 14 17.91 -11.72 14.88
N LYS A 15 17.62 -12.92 15.37
CA LYS A 15 16.38 -13.20 16.13
C LYS A 15 16.29 -12.33 17.38
N GLN A 16 17.42 -12.08 18.04
CA GLN A 16 17.45 -11.23 19.22
C GLN A 16 17.17 -9.76 18.90
N ILE A 17 17.67 -9.25 17.77
CA ILE A 17 17.33 -7.91 17.27
C ILE A 17 15.83 -7.82 16.92
N GLU A 18 15.29 -8.82 16.22
CA GLU A 18 13.85 -8.85 15.87
C GLU A 18 12.95 -8.85 17.11
N LEU A 19 13.32 -9.60 18.16
CA LEU A 19 12.59 -9.63 19.42
C LEU A 19 12.65 -8.29 20.17
N ASP A 20 13.81 -7.62 20.16
CA ASP A 20 13.99 -6.30 20.76
C ASP A 20 13.19 -5.21 20.02
N ASP A 21 13.15 -5.27 18.68
CA ASP A 21 12.37 -4.34 17.86
C ASP A 21 10.86 -4.55 18.04
N ASP A 22 10.40 -5.80 18.16
CA ASP A 22 9.01 -6.12 18.49
C ASP A 22 8.61 -5.64 19.89
N ALA A 23 9.52 -5.74 20.88
CA ALA A 23 9.28 -5.23 22.23
C ALA A 23 9.16 -3.70 22.24
N ARG A 24 10.03 -2.98 21.52
CA ARG A 24 9.94 -1.52 21.36
C ARG A 24 8.65 -1.11 20.68
N ASN A 25 8.25 -1.81 19.61
CA ASN A 25 7.00 -1.53 18.90
C ASN A 25 5.75 -1.73 19.77
N LYS A 26 5.74 -2.76 20.63
CA LYS A 26 4.66 -2.96 21.61
C LYS A 26 4.62 -1.85 22.65
N PHE A 27 5.77 -1.45 23.19
CA PHE A 27 5.85 -0.36 24.17
C PHE A 27 5.37 0.99 23.61
N VAL A 28 5.74 1.32 22.37
CA VAL A 28 5.27 2.54 21.70
C VAL A 28 3.76 2.51 21.49
N LYS A 29 3.19 1.36 21.09
CA LYS A 29 1.73 1.19 20.97
C LYS A 29 1.03 1.34 22.31
N GLU A 30 1.56 0.76 23.39
CA GLU A 30 0.99 0.93 24.74
C GLU A 30 1.04 2.39 25.22
N GLN A 31 2.12 3.13 24.92
CA GLN A 31 2.19 4.56 25.22
C GLN A 31 1.15 5.36 24.42
N GLN A 32 0.94 5.00 23.16
CA GLN A 32 -0.04 5.65 22.30
C GLN A 32 -1.48 5.38 22.77
N VAL A 33 -1.78 4.15 23.20
CA VAL A 33 -3.07 3.79 23.82
C VAL A 33 -3.28 4.54 25.13
N LYS A 34 -2.29 4.59 26.03
CA LYS A 34 -2.37 5.38 27.27
C LYS A 34 -2.61 6.86 27.02
N LYS A 35 -2.03 7.42 25.94
CA LYS A 35 -2.25 8.80 25.54
C LYS A 35 -3.68 9.01 25.05
N LEU A 36 -4.20 8.10 24.24
CA LEU A 36 -5.59 8.14 23.77
C LEU A 36 -6.60 7.93 24.90
N GLU A 37 -6.32 7.06 25.88
CA GLU A 37 -7.16 6.87 27.08
C GLU A 37 -7.19 8.12 27.97
N LYS A 38 -6.04 8.81 28.09
CA LYS A 38 -5.96 10.07 28.82
C LYS A 38 -6.69 11.20 28.10
N ASP A 39 -6.60 11.24 26.77
CA ASP A 39 -7.31 12.21 25.95
C ASP A 39 -8.82 11.92 25.93
N SER A 40 -9.25 10.64 25.94
CA SER A 40 -10.67 10.27 26.05
C SER A 40 -11.25 10.59 27.43
N ALA A 41 -10.49 10.39 28.51
CA ALA A 41 -10.90 10.78 29.85
C ALA A 41 -11.03 12.31 30.01
N ALA A 42 -10.23 13.10 29.27
CA ALA A 42 -10.36 14.56 29.23
C ALA A 42 -11.61 15.02 28.43
N ILE A 43 -12.09 14.22 27.47
CA ILE A 43 -13.28 14.52 26.66
C ILE A 43 -14.57 14.17 27.42
N GLU A 44 -14.59 13.13 28.27
CA GLU A 44 -15.76 12.80 29.09
C GLU A 44 -16.07 13.84 30.18
N ASP A 45 -15.06 14.58 30.66
CA ASP A 45 -15.24 15.65 31.66
C ASP A 45 -15.80 16.96 31.04
N ASP A 46 -15.61 17.17 29.73
CA ASP A 46 -16.10 18.36 28.99
C ASP A 46 -17.50 18.15 28.39
N LEU A 47 -17.93 16.89 28.22
CA LEU A 47 -19.26 16.54 27.68
C LEU A 47 -20.36 16.38 28.73
N ARG A 48 -20.05 16.56 30.03
CA ARG A 48 -21.03 16.47 31.13
C ARG A 48 -21.57 17.83 31.60
N ILE A 49 -21.32 18.90 30.84
CA ILE A 49 -21.88 20.23 31.08
C ILE A 49 -23.08 20.43 30.14
N ASP A 50 -24.27 20.20 30.66
CA ASP A 50 -25.55 20.52 30.00
C ASP A 50 -25.59 22.00 29.57
N GLU A 51 -25.76 22.25 28.27
CA GLU A 51 -25.83 23.58 27.64
C GLU A 51 -27.09 24.42 27.97
N THR A 52 -27.64 24.32 29.19
CA THR A 52 -28.86 25.10 29.56
C THR A 52 -28.81 25.84 30.90
N LYS A 53 -27.67 25.89 31.59
CA LYS A 53 -27.51 26.78 32.76
C LYS A 53 -26.15 27.45 32.79
N VAL A 54 -26.06 28.59 32.11
CA VAL A 54 -24.97 29.56 32.35
C VAL A 54 -25.19 30.14 33.74
N ASP A 55 -24.34 29.76 34.69
CA ASP A 55 -24.31 30.33 36.04
C ASP A 55 -23.98 31.84 35.96
N GLU A 56 -24.98 32.69 36.21
CA GLU A 56 -24.89 34.17 36.20
C GLU A 56 -23.84 34.74 37.17
N SER A 57 -23.28 33.92 38.05
CA SER A 57 -22.23 34.31 39.00
C SER A 57 -20.85 34.53 38.35
N LYS A 58 -20.58 33.93 37.18
CA LYS A 58 -19.27 34.09 36.47
C LYS A 58 -19.23 35.29 35.52
N GLN A 59 -20.37 35.90 35.20
CA GLN A 59 -20.45 37.08 34.33
C GLN A 59 -20.01 38.38 35.05
N MET A 60 -20.06 38.39 36.39
CA MET A 60 -19.80 39.59 37.19
C MET A 60 -18.32 39.96 37.34
N ASP A 61 -17.40 39.04 37.01
CA ASP A 61 -15.96 39.29 37.09
C ASP A 61 -15.38 40.00 35.86
N PHE A 62 -16.11 40.03 34.73
CA PHE A 62 -15.72 40.83 33.55
C PHE A 62 -16.07 42.32 33.68
N ALA A 63 -16.96 42.69 34.61
CA ALA A 63 -17.38 44.08 34.82
C ALA A 63 -16.45 44.87 35.75
N LYS A 64 -15.52 44.21 36.45
CA LYS A 64 -14.58 44.88 37.35
C LYS A 64 -13.36 45.40 36.59
N VAL A 65 -13.57 46.43 35.79
CA VAL A 65 -12.48 47.26 35.24
C VAL A 65 -11.80 47.95 36.42
N LYS A 66 -10.71 47.36 36.94
CA LYS A 66 -9.77 48.08 37.80
C LYS A 66 -9.28 49.28 37.00
N LYS A 67 -9.79 50.46 37.35
CA LYS A 67 -9.38 51.75 36.80
C LYS A 67 -7.86 51.81 36.87
N ARG A 68 -7.19 51.67 35.72
CA ARG A 68 -5.73 51.81 35.62
C ARG A 68 -5.41 53.23 36.06
N VAL A 69 -4.85 53.35 37.26
CA VAL A 69 -4.20 54.58 37.69
C VAL A 69 -3.06 54.81 36.72
N ARG A 70 -3.13 55.91 35.96
CA ARG A 70 -1.99 56.43 35.20
C ARG A 70 -1.00 56.96 36.23
N THR A 71 -0.10 56.11 36.69
CA THR A 71 1.17 56.62 37.21
C THR A 71 1.95 57.21 36.04
N THR A 72 2.75 58.23 36.32
CA THR A 72 3.50 59.03 35.32
C THR A 72 4.51 58.24 34.52
N ASP A 73 4.80 56.99 34.92
CA ASP A 73 5.83 56.14 34.33
C ASP A 73 5.28 54.90 33.59
N GLY A 74 4.16 55.02 32.88
CA GLY A 74 3.84 54.20 31.70
C GLY A 74 4.03 52.67 31.76
N GLY A 75 4.04 52.07 32.96
CA GLY A 75 4.43 50.68 33.16
C GLY A 75 3.21 49.76 33.13
N SER A 76 3.04 49.01 32.05
CA SER A 76 2.18 47.83 32.02
C SER A 76 2.59 46.87 33.15
N THR A 77 1.75 46.70 34.17
CA THR A 77 1.94 45.76 35.29
C THR A 77 1.67 44.30 34.88
N GLY A 78 2.29 43.86 33.79
CA GLY A 78 2.40 42.45 33.42
C GLY A 78 3.89 42.15 33.30
N THR A 79 4.36 41.05 33.89
CA THR A 79 5.74 40.61 33.68
C THR A 79 5.95 40.41 32.19
N VAL A 80 6.72 41.30 31.56
CA VAL A 80 7.02 41.21 30.13
C VAL A 80 7.89 39.97 29.94
N ARG A 81 7.27 38.83 29.65
CA ARG A 81 8.01 37.62 29.27
C ARG A 81 8.55 37.85 27.87
N ASN A 82 9.83 37.57 27.66
CA ASN A 82 10.41 37.59 26.33
C ASN A 82 9.67 36.56 25.46
N LEU A 83 9.02 37.03 24.39
CA LEU A 83 8.22 36.20 23.47
C LEU A 83 9.07 35.31 22.56
N ARG A 84 10.39 35.52 22.55
CA ARG A 84 11.31 34.65 21.81
C ARG A 84 11.39 33.30 22.51
N ILE A 85 10.96 32.27 21.78
CA ILE A 85 11.17 30.86 22.12
C ILE A 85 12.68 30.61 22.17
N ARG A 86 13.18 30.06 23.28
CA ARG A 86 14.64 29.92 23.52
C ARG A 86 15.21 28.68 22.85
N GLU A 87 14.35 27.70 22.59
CA GLU A 87 14.63 26.43 21.95
C GLU A 87 14.92 26.61 20.44
N ASP A 88 14.26 27.59 19.80
CA ASP A 88 14.43 27.87 18.38
C ASP A 88 15.65 28.77 18.13
N ASN A 89 16.69 28.20 17.52
CA ASN A 89 17.84 28.98 17.09
C ASN A 89 17.48 29.86 15.89
N ALA A 90 17.97 31.11 15.88
CA ALA A 90 17.69 32.00 14.77
C ALA A 90 18.46 31.56 13.51
N LYS A 91 17.86 31.71 12.33
CA LYS A 91 18.46 31.24 11.06
C LYS A 91 19.90 31.73 10.85
N TYR A 92 20.16 33.02 11.09
CA TYR A 92 21.49 33.62 10.92
C TYR A 92 22.54 33.17 11.96
N LEU A 93 22.13 32.46 13.02
CA LEU A 93 23.04 31.89 14.00
C LEU A 93 23.45 30.45 13.67
N LEU A 94 22.86 29.85 12.62
CA LEU A 94 23.21 28.49 12.17
C LEU A 94 24.62 28.46 11.60
N ASN A 95 24.87 29.26 10.55
CA ASN A 95 26.18 29.36 9.90
C ASN A 95 26.45 30.81 9.48
N SER A 96 27.67 31.30 9.72
CA SER A 96 28.10 32.66 9.36
C SER A 96 28.39 32.84 7.87
N ALA A 97 28.51 31.74 7.10
CA ALA A 97 28.89 31.76 5.70
C ALA A 97 27.75 32.08 4.73
N HIS A 98 26.48 31.93 5.13
CA HIS A 98 25.34 32.03 4.21
C HIS A 98 24.54 33.32 4.37
N TYR A 99 24.06 33.83 3.23
CA TYR A 99 23.35 35.10 3.15
C TYR A 99 21.94 35.00 3.77
N TYR A 100 21.74 35.74 4.87
CA TYR A 100 20.45 35.97 5.50
C TYR A 100 20.00 37.41 5.24
N ASP A 101 18.80 37.60 4.69
CA ASP A 101 18.23 38.93 4.53
C ASP A 101 17.46 39.32 5.82
N PRO A 102 17.94 40.29 6.61
CA PRO A 102 17.30 40.68 7.88
C PRO A 102 15.95 41.35 7.68
N LYS A 103 15.67 41.91 6.48
CA LYS A 103 14.40 42.59 6.21
C LYS A 103 13.27 41.59 6.00
N SER A 104 13.44 40.67 5.07
CA SER A 104 12.46 39.60 4.80
C SER A 104 12.57 38.42 5.76
N ARG A 105 13.64 38.36 6.58
CA ARG A 105 13.97 37.25 7.48
C ARG A 105 14.08 35.91 6.74
N SER A 106 14.57 35.95 5.50
CA SER A 106 14.68 34.79 4.64
C SER A 106 16.13 34.32 4.50
N MET A 107 16.30 33.01 4.47
CA MET A 107 17.57 32.33 4.19
C MET A 107 17.33 31.40 3.02
N ARG A 108 17.95 31.70 1.88
CA ARG A 108 17.54 31.11 0.60
C ARG A 108 18.05 29.69 0.42
N GLU A 109 19.36 29.51 0.56
CA GLU A 109 20.03 28.21 0.46
C GLU A 109 20.19 27.55 1.83
N ASP A 110 20.54 26.27 1.82
CA ASP A 110 20.84 25.50 3.02
C ASP A 110 22.10 26.05 3.73
N PRO A 111 22.04 26.35 5.04
CA PRO A 111 23.22 26.73 5.81
C PRO A 111 24.27 25.62 5.97
N PHE A 112 23.92 24.34 5.73
CA PHE A 112 24.81 23.18 5.87
C PHE A 112 24.62 22.18 4.71
N PRO A 113 25.11 22.48 3.50
CA PRO A 113 24.91 21.62 2.33
C PRO A 113 25.58 20.25 2.43
N ASP A 114 26.65 20.13 3.22
CA ASP A 114 27.43 18.89 3.38
C ASP A 114 26.93 17.99 4.54
N ALA A 115 26.00 18.48 5.37
CA ALA A 115 25.47 17.73 6.49
C ALA A 115 24.33 16.79 6.05
N ASP A 116 24.01 15.78 6.87
CA ASP A 116 22.85 14.91 6.60
C ASP A 116 21.55 15.73 6.72
N PRO A 117 20.70 15.78 5.67
CA PRO A 117 19.45 16.52 5.68
C PRO A 117 18.48 16.15 6.82
N ASN A 118 18.59 14.93 7.38
CA ASN A 118 17.71 14.49 8.48
C ASN A 118 18.15 15.01 9.85
N GLU A 119 19.42 15.39 10.00
CA GLU A 119 19.97 15.90 11.26
C GLU A 119 19.90 17.43 11.33
N THR A 120 19.79 18.09 10.18
CA THR A 120 19.68 19.55 10.08
C THR A 120 18.27 20.06 10.35
N PHE A 121 18.15 21.05 11.24
CA PHE A 121 16.87 21.67 11.57
C PHE A 121 16.27 22.52 10.44
N HIS A 122 17.11 23.13 9.60
CA HIS A 122 16.69 24.02 8.50
C HIS A 122 17.50 23.73 7.24
N LEU A 123 16.81 23.43 6.14
CA LEU A 123 17.38 23.03 4.83
C LEU A 123 17.37 24.16 3.79
N GLY A 124 17.19 25.41 4.22
CA GLY A 124 16.99 26.55 3.31
C GLY A 124 15.52 26.76 2.90
N ASP A 125 15.12 28.03 2.71
CA ASP A 125 13.73 28.38 2.37
C ASP A 125 13.33 27.92 0.96
N ASN A 126 14.28 27.76 0.03
CA ASN A 126 14.01 27.24 -1.33
C ASN A 126 13.49 25.80 -1.32
N ARG A 127 14.00 24.96 -0.41
CA ARG A 127 13.55 23.57 -0.26
C ARG A 127 12.07 23.52 0.08
N TYR A 128 11.66 24.29 1.08
CA TYR A 128 10.25 24.34 1.50
C TYR A 128 9.35 24.92 0.42
N ARG A 129 9.79 25.98 -0.28
CA ARG A 129 9.04 26.61 -1.39
C ARG A 129 8.76 25.67 -2.56
N ASN A 130 9.66 24.72 -2.82
CA ASN A 130 9.56 23.78 -3.94
C ASN A 130 9.13 22.37 -3.50
N SER A 131 8.62 22.21 -2.28
CA SER A 131 8.20 20.91 -1.76
C SER A 131 6.68 20.79 -1.64
N GLY A 132 6.19 19.55 -1.50
CA GLY A 132 4.78 19.25 -1.24
C GLY A 132 3.85 19.60 -2.41
N GLN A 133 2.67 20.11 -2.07
CA GLN A 133 1.61 20.44 -3.04
C GLN A 133 2.01 21.51 -4.07
N ALA A 134 3.06 22.30 -3.79
CA ALA A 134 3.60 23.26 -4.75
C ALA A 134 4.10 22.58 -6.04
N LEU A 135 4.64 21.36 -5.96
CA LEU A 135 5.06 20.61 -7.13
C LEU A 135 3.85 20.14 -7.94
N GLU A 136 2.85 19.57 -7.27
CA GLU A 136 1.62 19.11 -7.92
C GLU A 136 0.89 20.26 -8.62
N PHE A 137 0.83 21.44 -7.98
CA PHE A 137 0.26 22.64 -8.57
C PHE A 137 1.06 23.13 -9.80
N LYS A 138 2.39 23.03 -9.78
CA LYS A 138 3.23 23.36 -10.96
C LYS A 138 2.96 22.39 -12.11
N GLU A 139 2.89 21.09 -11.84
CA GLU A 139 2.56 20.09 -12.86
C GLU A 139 1.18 20.33 -13.48
N LEU A 140 0.18 20.63 -12.65
CA LEU A 140 -1.17 20.97 -13.07
C LEU A 140 -1.17 22.23 -13.97
N ASN A 141 -0.36 23.24 -13.63
CA ASN A 141 -0.23 24.45 -14.44
C ASN A 141 0.43 24.19 -15.81
N ILE A 142 1.49 23.37 -15.83
CA ILE A 142 2.13 22.91 -17.07
C ILE A 142 1.12 22.14 -17.93
N TYR A 143 0.34 21.24 -17.32
CA TYR A 143 -0.71 20.50 -18.00
C TYR A 143 -1.78 21.42 -18.60
N ALA A 144 -2.30 22.38 -17.81
CA ALA A 144 -3.29 23.34 -18.29
C ALA A 144 -2.77 24.14 -19.48
N SER A 145 -1.51 24.59 -19.44
CA SER A 145 -0.88 25.31 -20.56
C SER A 145 -0.79 24.44 -21.83
N GLN A 146 -0.36 23.18 -21.69
CA GLN A 146 -0.28 22.25 -22.83
C GLN A 146 -1.64 21.90 -23.42
N VAL A 147 -2.68 21.85 -22.59
CA VAL A 147 -4.05 21.55 -23.01
C VAL A 147 -4.66 22.77 -23.71
N PHE A 148 -4.36 23.96 -23.22
CA PHE A 148 -4.72 25.21 -23.85
C PHE A 148 -4.09 25.36 -25.24
N ASP A 149 -2.80 25.05 -25.38
CA ASP A 149 -2.10 25.05 -26.68
C ASP A 149 -2.71 24.04 -27.68
N LYS A 150 -3.35 22.97 -27.19
CA LYS A 150 -4.08 21.99 -28.00
C LYS A 150 -5.50 22.45 -28.37
N GLY A 151 -5.94 23.61 -27.89
CA GLY A 151 -7.24 24.21 -28.19
C GLY A 151 -8.37 23.85 -27.23
N GLN A 152 -8.08 23.21 -26.09
CA GLN A 152 -9.08 23.02 -25.04
C GLN A 152 -9.04 24.19 -24.05
N ASP A 153 -10.19 24.82 -23.81
CA ASP A 153 -10.29 25.94 -22.86
C ASP A 153 -10.26 25.43 -21.41
N VAL A 154 -9.06 25.35 -20.85
CA VAL A 154 -8.81 24.95 -19.46
C VAL A 154 -7.90 25.97 -18.82
N HIS A 155 -8.38 26.62 -17.76
CA HIS A 155 -7.60 27.63 -17.05
C HIS A 155 -7.57 27.34 -15.55
N LEU A 156 -6.36 27.26 -15.00
CA LEU A 156 -6.14 26.87 -13.61
C LEU A 156 -6.83 27.80 -12.59
N GLN A 157 -6.74 29.12 -12.79
CA GLN A 157 -7.35 30.09 -11.86
C GLN A 157 -8.85 30.33 -12.11
N ALA A 158 -9.33 30.24 -13.36
CA ALA A 158 -10.73 30.50 -13.68
C ALA A 158 -11.62 29.28 -13.42
N THR A 159 -11.14 28.08 -13.79
CA THR A 159 -11.87 26.81 -13.63
C THR A 159 -11.00 25.74 -12.95
N PRO A 160 -10.60 25.94 -11.67
CA PRO A 160 -9.67 25.05 -10.97
C PRO A 160 -10.18 23.60 -10.83
N SER A 161 -11.46 23.42 -10.50
CA SER A 161 -12.05 22.08 -10.33
C SER A 161 -12.08 21.27 -11.62
N GLN A 162 -12.36 21.94 -12.75
CA GLN A 162 -12.32 21.33 -14.07
C GLN A 162 -10.89 20.92 -14.44
N ALA A 163 -9.92 21.82 -14.25
CA ALA A 163 -8.51 21.54 -14.52
C ALA A 163 -8.00 20.35 -13.68
N GLU A 164 -8.35 20.29 -12.40
CA GLU A 164 -7.98 19.20 -11.51
C GLU A 164 -8.61 17.85 -11.94
N LEU A 165 -9.90 17.84 -12.29
CA LEU A 165 -10.59 16.64 -12.76
C LEU A 165 -9.98 16.12 -14.07
N LEU A 166 -9.71 17.00 -15.02
CA LEU A 166 -9.02 16.65 -16.26
C LEU A 166 -7.62 16.11 -16.01
N TYR A 167 -6.88 16.69 -15.05
CA TYR A 167 -5.54 16.23 -14.69
C TYR A 167 -5.55 14.85 -14.02
N LYS A 168 -6.52 14.56 -13.16
CA LYS A 168 -6.72 13.22 -12.57
C LYS A 168 -7.01 12.18 -13.65
N ASN A 169 -7.90 12.49 -14.58
CA ASN A 169 -8.19 11.63 -15.74
C ASN A 169 -6.92 11.42 -16.59
N PHE A 170 -6.17 12.49 -16.83
CA PHE A 170 -4.89 12.42 -17.55
C PHE A 170 -3.89 11.50 -16.85
N LYS A 171 -3.71 11.59 -15.52
CA LYS A 171 -2.84 10.67 -14.76
C LYS A 171 -3.24 9.21 -14.94
N ALA A 172 -4.53 8.89 -14.80
CA ALA A 172 -5.04 7.53 -14.99
C ALA A 172 -4.83 7.02 -16.42
N THR A 173 -5.05 7.85 -17.43
CA THR A 173 -4.77 7.48 -18.84
C THR A 173 -3.28 7.32 -19.11
N LYS A 174 -2.42 8.16 -18.51
CA LYS A 174 -0.96 8.09 -18.65
C LYS A 174 -0.40 6.79 -18.08
N GLU A 175 -0.94 6.31 -16.96
CA GLU A 175 -0.56 5.01 -16.38
C GLU A 175 -0.98 3.84 -17.27
N LYS A 176 -2.20 3.86 -17.81
CA LYS A 176 -2.67 2.87 -18.79
C LYS A 176 -1.83 2.86 -20.07
N LEU A 177 -1.46 4.05 -20.57
CA LEU A 177 -0.58 4.16 -21.73
C LEU A 177 0.82 3.62 -21.41
N LYS A 178 1.36 3.87 -20.22
CA LYS A 178 2.64 3.27 -19.80
C LYS A 178 2.57 1.75 -19.77
N SER A 179 1.52 1.15 -19.22
CA SER A 179 1.39 -0.32 -19.22
C SER A 179 1.27 -0.88 -20.63
N GLN A 180 0.45 -0.26 -21.48
CA GLN A 180 0.33 -0.65 -22.90
C GLN A 180 1.65 -0.51 -23.65
N THR A 181 2.42 0.57 -23.43
CA THR A 181 3.75 0.70 -24.06
C THR A 181 4.72 -0.36 -23.56
N LYS A 182 4.66 -0.73 -22.27
CA LYS A 182 5.48 -1.80 -21.69
C LYS A 182 5.11 -3.16 -22.30
N GLU A 183 3.82 -3.46 -22.43
CA GLU A 183 3.30 -4.67 -23.08
C GLU A 183 3.73 -4.73 -24.56
N ALA A 184 3.55 -3.63 -25.31
CA ALA A 184 3.95 -3.56 -26.71
C ALA A 184 5.46 -3.72 -26.91
N ILE A 185 6.29 -3.23 -25.97
CA ILE A 185 7.74 -3.46 -25.99
C ILE A 185 8.04 -4.93 -25.67
N MET A 186 7.34 -5.50 -24.69
CA MET A 186 7.51 -6.90 -24.29
C MET A 186 7.11 -7.89 -25.39
N GLU A 187 6.04 -7.60 -26.15
CA GLU A 187 5.63 -8.42 -27.30
C GLU A 187 6.65 -8.35 -28.44
N LYS A 188 7.20 -7.16 -28.72
CA LYS A 188 8.14 -6.96 -29.84
C LYS A 188 9.53 -7.52 -29.56
N TYR A 189 10.00 -7.37 -28.34
CA TYR A 189 11.39 -7.66 -27.96
C TYR A 189 11.52 -8.86 -27.01
N GLY A 190 10.41 -9.41 -26.53
CA GLY A 190 10.40 -10.47 -25.52
C GLY A 190 10.84 -9.97 -24.15
N ASN A 191 10.60 -10.79 -23.12
CA ASN A 191 11.13 -10.54 -21.78
C ASN A 191 12.39 -11.38 -21.58
N VAL A 192 13.57 -10.75 -21.57
CA VAL A 192 14.86 -11.45 -21.32
C VAL A 192 14.90 -12.11 -19.93
N ALA A 193 14.10 -11.62 -18.98
CA ALA A 193 14.01 -12.17 -17.63
C ALA A 193 13.02 -13.34 -17.48
N ASN A 194 12.19 -13.62 -18.49
CA ASN A 194 11.45 -14.88 -18.50
C ASN A 194 12.44 -15.98 -18.89
N GLU A 195 12.88 -16.77 -17.92
CA GLU A 195 13.50 -18.09 -18.15
C GLU A 195 12.45 -19.08 -18.68
N ASP A 196 11.67 -18.69 -19.69
CA ASP A 196 10.95 -19.65 -20.51
C ASP A 196 12.05 -20.44 -21.22
N LYS A 197 12.48 -21.55 -20.58
CA LYS A 197 13.46 -22.47 -21.13
C LYS A 197 12.92 -22.87 -22.48
N LEU A 198 13.51 -22.30 -23.53
CA LEU A 198 13.26 -22.69 -24.91
C LEU A 198 13.21 -24.23 -24.92
N PRO A 199 12.21 -24.83 -25.60
CA PRO A 199 12.10 -26.27 -25.64
C PRO A 199 13.46 -26.85 -26.03
N ARG A 200 13.87 -27.90 -25.31
CA ARG A 200 15.25 -28.40 -25.32
C ARG A 200 15.77 -28.72 -26.73
N GLU A 201 14.85 -29.03 -27.63
CA GLU A 201 15.05 -29.24 -29.07
C GLU A 201 15.59 -28.00 -29.80
N LEU A 202 15.03 -26.81 -29.51
CA LEU A 202 15.51 -25.53 -30.06
C LEU A 202 16.85 -25.11 -29.45
N LEU A 203 17.11 -25.51 -28.19
CA LEU A 203 18.39 -25.24 -27.52
C LEU A 203 19.54 -26.02 -28.17
N LEU A 204 19.29 -27.26 -28.60
CA LEU A 204 20.31 -28.14 -29.16
C LEU A 204 20.40 -28.08 -30.69
N GLY A 205 19.46 -27.40 -31.36
CA GLY A 205 19.45 -27.18 -32.81
C GLY A 205 19.33 -28.47 -33.64
N GLN A 206 19.07 -29.61 -33.01
CA GLN A 206 18.92 -30.90 -33.67
C GLN A 206 17.42 -31.22 -33.78
N SER A 207 16.84 -30.97 -34.95
CA SER A 207 15.46 -31.36 -35.28
C SER A 207 15.33 -32.81 -35.75
N GLU A 208 16.45 -33.53 -35.87
CA GLU A 208 16.48 -34.87 -36.44
C GLU A 208 16.36 -35.90 -35.32
N MET A 209 15.12 -36.31 -35.02
CA MET A 209 14.87 -37.49 -34.21
C MET A 209 15.14 -38.73 -35.07
N GLN A 210 16.29 -39.37 -34.86
CA GLN A 210 16.69 -40.56 -35.61
C GLN A 210 15.79 -41.75 -35.23
N VAL A 211 14.90 -42.14 -36.14
CA VAL A 211 14.03 -43.31 -36.00
C VAL A 211 14.69 -44.49 -36.72
N GLU A 212 15.15 -45.48 -35.97
CA GLU A 212 15.72 -46.70 -36.53
C GLU A 212 14.62 -47.75 -36.73
N TYR A 213 14.48 -48.26 -37.95
CA TYR A 213 13.54 -49.33 -38.29
C TYR A 213 14.25 -50.68 -38.37
N ASP A 214 13.64 -51.71 -37.80
CA ASP A 214 13.99 -53.10 -38.01
C ASP A 214 13.72 -53.50 -39.47
N ARG A 215 14.32 -54.61 -39.92
CA ARG A 215 14.09 -55.22 -41.24
C ARG A 215 12.61 -55.59 -41.49
N ALA A 216 11.82 -55.71 -40.41
CA ALA A 216 10.38 -55.92 -40.44
C ALA A 216 9.54 -54.62 -40.35
N GLY A 217 10.17 -53.44 -40.38
CA GLY A 217 9.50 -52.12 -40.29
C GLY A 217 9.08 -51.69 -38.88
N ARG A 218 9.51 -52.41 -37.83
CA ARG A 218 9.24 -52.05 -36.42
C ARG A 218 10.26 -51.04 -35.93
N ILE A 219 9.82 -50.03 -35.18
CA ILE A 219 10.68 -48.98 -34.66
C ILE A 219 11.48 -49.54 -33.47
N ILE A 220 12.81 -49.46 -33.52
CA ILE A 220 13.73 -49.97 -32.48
C ILE A 220 14.23 -48.82 -31.58
N LYS A 221 14.49 -47.64 -32.16
CA LYS A 221 14.92 -46.43 -31.46
C LYS A 221 14.12 -45.22 -31.94
N GLY A 222 13.90 -44.27 -31.04
CA GLY A 222 13.13 -43.05 -31.32
C GLY A 222 11.63 -43.17 -31.09
N GLN A 223 11.16 -44.29 -30.52
CA GLN A 223 9.77 -44.39 -30.07
C GLN A 223 9.63 -43.62 -28.75
N GLU A 224 8.79 -42.58 -28.75
CA GLU A 224 8.43 -41.87 -27.53
C GLU A 224 7.98 -42.88 -26.48
N ILE A 225 8.50 -42.73 -25.25
CA ILE A 225 8.15 -43.62 -24.14
C ILE A 225 6.66 -43.43 -23.88
N ALA A 226 5.85 -44.35 -24.40
CA ALA A 226 4.44 -44.41 -24.06
C ALA A 226 4.37 -44.63 -22.54
N ILE A 227 3.79 -43.65 -21.83
CA ILE A 227 3.58 -43.75 -20.38
C ILE A 227 2.76 -45.03 -20.16
N PRO A 228 3.29 -46.01 -19.39
CA PRO A 228 2.61 -47.28 -19.19
C PRO A 228 1.28 -47.03 -18.48
N ARG A 229 0.17 -47.30 -19.16
CA ARG A 229 -1.18 -47.24 -18.57
C ARG A 229 -1.34 -48.42 -17.62
N GLY A 230 -1.97 -48.18 -16.46
CA GLY A 230 -2.31 -49.23 -15.52
C GLY A 230 -3.31 -50.25 -16.09
N LYS A 231 -3.55 -51.34 -15.36
CA LYS A 231 -4.57 -52.37 -15.69
C LYS A 231 -6.00 -51.80 -15.69
N TYR A 232 -6.22 -50.69 -14.99
CA TYR A 232 -7.52 -50.04 -14.85
C TYR A 232 -7.61 -48.84 -15.78
N GLU A 233 -8.79 -48.60 -16.33
CA GLU A 233 -9.05 -47.42 -17.15
C GLU A 233 -8.95 -46.15 -16.27
N GLU A 234 -7.88 -45.40 -16.47
CA GLU A 234 -7.66 -44.10 -15.82
C GLU A 234 -8.38 -43.00 -16.60
N ASP A 235 -8.75 -41.91 -15.92
CA ASP A 235 -9.37 -40.71 -16.52
C ASP A 235 -10.70 -40.94 -17.27
N VAL A 236 -11.52 -41.88 -16.78
CA VAL A 236 -12.88 -42.08 -17.30
C VAL A 236 -13.83 -41.02 -16.75
N TYR A 237 -14.26 -40.12 -17.65
CA TYR A 237 -15.25 -39.08 -17.37
C TYR A 237 -16.66 -39.57 -17.69
N ILE A 238 -17.46 -39.77 -16.66
CA ILE A 238 -18.84 -40.25 -16.79
C ILE A 238 -19.76 -39.04 -17.00
N ASN A 239 -20.78 -39.14 -17.86
CA ASN A 239 -21.92 -38.21 -17.97
C ASN A 239 -21.57 -36.70 -17.90
N ASN A 240 -20.59 -36.27 -18.69
CA ASN A 240 -20.13 -34.88 -18.85
C ASN A 240 -19.48 -34.24 -17.61
N HIS A 241 -18.98 -35.05 -16.67
CA HIS A 241 -18.11 -34.55 -15.60
C HIS A 241 -16.70 -34.26 -16.13
N THR A 242 -16.01 -33.24 -15.61
CA THR A 242 -14.61 -32.92 -15.99
C THR A 242 -13.59 -33.59 -15.07
N THR A 243 -14.06 -34.37 -14.10
CA THR A 243 -13.24 -35.00 -13.05
C THR A 243 -13.73 -36.42 -12.83
N VAL A 244 -12.81 -37.34 -12.52
CA VAL A 244 -13.14 -38.75 -12.24
C VAL A 244 -13.96 -38.89 -10.96
N TRP A 245 -14.77 -39.94 -10.86
CA TRP A 245 -15.47 -40.30 -9.64
C TRP A 245 -14.49 -40.58 -8.48
N GLY A 246 -14.79 -40.09 -7.27
CA GLY A 246 -13.89 -40.20 -6.13
C GLY A 246 -12.84 -39.09 -6.05
N SER A 247 -12.87 -38.12 -6.97
CA SER A 247 -12.05 -36.90 -6.91
C SER A 247 -12.46 -35.93 -5.77
N TRP A 248 -13.57 -36.19 -5.10
CA TRP A 248 -14.08 -35.39 -3.99
C TRP A 248 -14.70 -36.28 -2.90
N TRP A 249 -14.53 -35.89 -1.64
CA TRP A 249 -15.03 -36.60 -0.46
C TRP A 249 -15.64 -35.62 0.54
N LYS A 250 -16.84 -35.93 1.05
CA LYS A 250 -17.49 -35.18 2.14
C LYS A 250 -18.48 -36.09 2.86
N ASP A 251 -18.57 -35.98 4.19
CA ASP A 251 -19.59 -36.64 5.02
C ASP A 251 -19.73 -38.15 4.75
N HIS A 252 -18.61 -38.87 4.67
CA HIS A 252 -18.54 -40.31 4.36
C HIS A 252 -19.05 -40.70 2.96
N GLN A 253 -19.15 -39.74 2.03
CA GLN A 253 -19.56 -39.98 0.65
C GLN A 253 -18.51 -39.48 -0.35
N TRP A 254 -18.25 -40.32 -1.36
CA TRP A 254 -17.41 -39.97 -2.51
C TRP A 254 -18.26 -39.27 -3.57
N GLY A 255 -17.64 -38.37 -4.32
CA GLY A 255 -18.30 -37.62 -5.38
C GLY A 255 -17.34 -37.05 -6.42
N PHE A 256 -17.89 -36.23 -7.31
CA PHE A 256 -17.14 -35.53 -8.35
C PHE A 256 -16.67 -34.15 -7.88
N LYS A 257 -15.41 -33.78 -8.12
CA LYS A 257 -14.87 -32.46 -7.75
C LYS A 257 -15.52 -31.31 -8.54
N CYS A 258 -15.91 -31.53 -9.79
CA CYS A 258 -16.47 -30.49 -10.65
C CYS A 258 -17.81 -29.91 -10.17
N CYS A 259 -18.72 -30.75 -9.66
CA CYS A 259 -20.06 -30.32 -9.23
C CYS A 259 -20.44 -30.76 -7.79
N LYS A 260 -19.55 -31.49 -7.10
CA LYS A 260 -19.74 -32.02 -5.73
C LYS A 260 -20.96 -32.91 -5.55
N GLN A 261 -21.38 -33.58 -6.62
CA GLN A 261 -22.44 -34.59 -6.55
C GLN A 261 -21.89 -35.90 -5.99
N THR A 262 -22.66 -36.56 -5.12
CA THR A 262 -22.34 -37.85 -4.50
C THR A 262 -23.07 -39.03 -5.14
N ILE A 263 -23.59 -38.86 -6.36
CA ILE A 263 -24.24 -39.92 -7.15
C ILE A 263 -23.38 -40.25 -8.38
N HIS A 264 -22.98 -41.51 -8.55
CA HIS A 264 -21.97 -41.91 -9.56
C HIS A 264 -22.40 -41.73 -11.01
N ARG A 265 -23.69 -41.86 -11.31
CA ARG A 265 -24.21 -41.80 -12.70
C ARG A 265 -25.07 -40.57 -12.97
N SER A 266 -25.00 -39.54 -12.13
CA SER A 266 -25.71 -38.28 -12.39
C SER A 266 -24.99 -37.43 -13.44
N TYR A 267 -25.73 -36.57 -14.13
CA TYR A 267 -25.16 -35.59 -15.04
C TYR A 267 -24.55 -34.41 -14.28
N CYS A 268 -23.45 -33.86 -14.82
CA CYS A 268 -22.77 -32.70 -14.22
C CYS A 268 -23.69 -31.47 -14.15
N THR A 269 -23.85 -30.91 -12.94
CA THR A 269 -24.59 -29.66 -12.69
C THR A 269 -23.70 -28.42 -12.62
N GLY A 270 -22.38 -28.57 -12.86
CA GLY A 270 -21.41 -27.49 -12.80
C GLY A 270 -21.37 -26.74 -11.46
N THR A 271 -21.02 -25.45 -11.52
CA THR A 271 -20.92 -24.55 -10.35
C THR A 271 -22.27 -24.32 -9.68
N ALA A 272 -23.36 -24.27 -10.45
CA ALA A 272 -24.72 -24.09 -9.94
C ALA A 272 -25.11 -25.19 -8.94
N GLY A 273 -24.67 -26.43 -9.17
CA GLY A 273 -24.90 -27.53 -8.22
C GLY A 273 -24.21 -27.34 -6.87
N ILE A 274 -23.03 -26.70 -6.87
CA ILE A 274 -22.28 -26.42 -5.63
C ILE A 274 -22.97 -25.35 -4.80
N GLU A 275 -23.47 -24.29 -5.45
CA GLU A 275 -24.21 -23.22 -4.80
C GLU A 275 -25.54 -23.72 -4.22
N ALA A 276 -26.28 -24.51 -5.00
CA ALA A 276 -27.53 -25.12 -4.54
C ALA A 276 -27.30 -26.06 -3.33
N ALA A 277 -26.23 -26.87 -3.34
CA ALA A 277 -25.90 -27.75 -2.23
C ALA A 277 -25.51 -26.98 -0.95
N LYS A 278 -24.79 -25.86 -1.09
CA LYS A 278 -24.48 -24.97 0.05
C LYS A 278 -25.74 -24.30 0.60
N ALA A 279 -26.58 -23.74 -0.27
CA ALA A 279 -27.84 -23.14 0.13
C ALA A 279 -28.76 -24.14 0.85
N ALA A 280 -28.80 -25.40 0.38
CA ALA A 280 -29.55 -26.46 1.05
C ALA A 280 -28.98 -26.80 2.43
N SER A 281 -27.65 -26.87 2.58
CA SER A 281 -27.04 -27.09 3.90
C SER A 281 -27.28 -25.93 4.86
N ASP A 282 -27.21 -24.69 4.36
CA ASP A 282 -27.44 -23.48 5.16
C ASP A 282 -28.90 -23.36 5.59
N LEU A 283 -29.85 -23.78 4.73
CA LEU A 283 -31.26 -23.89 5.10
C LEU A 283 -31.51 -24.97 6.16
N MET A 284 -30.84 -26.12 6.06
CA MET A 284 -30.96 -27.18 7.08
C MET A 284 -30.41 -26.73 8.44
N THR A 285 -29.25 -26.06 8.48
CA THR A 285 -28.69 -25.54 9.73
C THR A 285 -29.56 -24.42 10.32
N ALA A 286 -30.08 -23.53 9.49
CA ALA A 286 -31.02 -22.49 9.92
C ALA A 286 -32.32 -23.06 10.51
N ASN A 287 -32.85 -24.15 9.94
CA ASN A 287 -34.03 -24.82 10.47
C ASN A 287 -33.75 -25.54 11.80
N MET A 288 -32.58 -26.17 11.94
CA MET A 288 -32.17 -26.78 13.21
C MET A 288 -31.95 -25.75 14.32
N ALA A 289 -31.48 -24.54 14.00
CA ALA A 289 -31.28 -23.48 14.98
C ALA A 289 -32.57 -22.75 15.42
N ARG A 290 -33.67 -22.95 14.67
CA ARG A 290 -34.99 -22.36 14.99
C ARG A 290 -35.83 -23.23 15.94
N HIS A 291 -35.43 -24.48 16.17
CA HIS A 291 -36.04 -25.40 17.12
C HIS A 291 -35.14 -25.57 18.34
#